data_AF-A0A5E4PGS5-F1
#
_entry.id   AF-A0A5E4PGS5-F1
#
_cell.length_a   1.000
_cell.length_b   1.000
_cell.length_c   1.000
_cell.angle_alpha   90.00
_cell.angle_beta   90.00
_cell.angle_gamma   90.00
#
_symmetry.space_group_name_H-M   'P 1'
#
loop_
_entity.id
_entity.type
_entity.pdbx_description
1 polymer ?
#
loop_
_entity_poly.entity_id
_entity_poly.type
_entity_poly.pdbx_seq_one_letter_code
_entity_poly.pdbx_strand_id
1 'polypeptide(L)'
;MNKKSLIILVNSEPSYVPEQSDPANQKFVWSYEITIKNDSEDIVQLLSRYWRITDMTGKVDEVHGIGVIGLQPLIKPGKQFVYVSYCQLSTPQGTMEGYYEMQDLEEAHFQVEIPKFILSAPSSITQSYRSRLH
;
A
#
# COMPACT_ATOMS: atom_id res chain seq x y z
N MET A 1 32.37 -9.21 -11.51
CA MET A 1 31.10 -8.61 -11.94
C MET A 1 30.48 -7.94 -10.72
N ASN A 2 30.43 -6.61 -10.69
CA ASN A 2 29.76 -5.90 -9.59
C ASN A 2 28.26 -6.22 -9.67
N LYS A 3 27.71 -6.71 -8.56
CA LYS A 3 26.27 -6.93 -8.42
C LYS A 3 25.61 -5.54 -8.50
N LYS A 4 24.81 -5.29 -9.54
CA LYS A 4 23.99 -4.06 -9.63
C LYS A 4 23.14 -3.97 -8.36
N SER A 5 23.25 -2.85 -7.64
CA SER A 5 22.47 -2.60 -6.43
C SER A 5 21.19 -1.88 -6.82
N LEU A 6 20.08 -2.62 -6.91
CA LEU A 6 18.76 -2.04 -7.10
C LEU A 6 18.26 -1.49 -5.75
N ILE A 7 18.12 -0.17 -5.67
CA ILE A 7 17.65 0.55 -4.48
C ILE A 7 16.32 1.22 -4.84
N ILE A 8 15.22 0.56 -4.50
CA ILE A 8 13.87 1.11 -4.67
C ILE A 8 13.29 1.36 -3.28
N LEU A 9 12.85 2.58 -3.04
CA LEU A 9 12.27 3.01 -1.77
C LEU A 9 10.76 3.18 -1.92
N VAL A 10 10.00 2.61 -1.00
CA VAL A 10 8.53 2.73 -0.97
C VAL A 10 8.12 3.41 0.34
N ASN A 11 7.45 4.56 0.23
CA ASN A 11 6.83 5.25 1.35
C ASN A 11 5.31 5.20 1.22
N SER A 12 4.61 5.06 2.35
CA SER A 12 3.15 4.94 2.40
C SER A 12 2.55 5.91 3.42
N GLU A 13 1.59 6.71 2.98
CA GLU A 13 0.94 7.73 3.81
C GLU A 13 -0.59 7.50 3.81
N PRO A 14 -1.10 6.75 4.80
CA PRO A 14 -2.54 6.53 4.94
C PRO A 14 -3.24 7.73 5.59
N SER A 15 -4.45 8.03 5.14
CA SER A 15 -5.33 9.03 5.72
C SER A 15 -6.76 8.50 5.79
N TYR A 16 -7.39 8.63 6.95
CA TYR A 16 -8.80 8.27 7.14
C TYR A 16 -9.70 9.24 6.36
N VAL A 17 -10.74 8.72 5.71
CA VAL A 17 -11.66 9.50 4.86
C VAL A 17 -13.06 9.47 5.49
N PRO A 18 -13.41 10.45 6.36
CA PRO A 18 -14.70 10.47 7.05
C PRO A 18 -15.89 10.48 6.09
N GLU A 19 -15.79 11.20 4.97
CA GLU A 19 -16.88 11.42 4.02
C GLU A 19 -17.28 10.16 3.25
N GLN A 20 -16.38 9.16 3.17
CA GLN A 20 -16.64 7.88 2.52
C GLN A 20 -16.90 6.74 3.52
N SER A 21 -16.71 7.03 4.81
CA SER A 21 -16.88 6.10 5.91
C SER A 21 -18.28 6.19 6.52
N ASP A 22 -18.73 5.06 7.06
CA ASP A 22 -19.96 4.95 7.84
C ASP A 22 -19.70 4.05 9.05
N PRO A 23 -19.22 4.61 10.18
CA PRO A 23 -18.91 3.83 11.37
C PRO A 23 -20.12 3.11 11.99
N ALA A 24 -21.35 3.58 11.72
CA ALA A 24 -22.56 2.94 12.21
C ALA A 24 -22.82 1.61 11.48
N ASN A 25 -22.49 1.57 10.19
CA ASN A 25 -22.58 0.37 9.34
C ASN A 25 -21.25 -0.38 9.20
N GLN A 26 -20.30 -0.18 10.13
CA GLN A 26 -18.98 -0.84 10.12
C GLN A 26 -18.21 -0.65 8.80
N LYS A 27 -18.32 0.53 8.19
CA LYS A 27 -17.58 0.88 6.97
C LYS A 27 -16.54 1.93 7.30
N PHE A 28 -15.27 1.59 7.18
CA PHE A 28 -14.16 2.53 7.42
C PHE A 28 -13.29 2.60 6.18
N VAL A 29 -13.05 3.80 5.68
CA VAL A 29 -12.31 4.04 4.43
C VAL A 29 -11.07 4.87 4.71
N TRP A 30 -9.94 4.45 4.14
CA TRP A 30 -8.71 5.21 4.09
C TRP A 30 -8.30 5.44 2.65
N SER A 31 -7.84 6.64 2.33
CA SER A 31 -6.95 6.85 1.19
C SER A 31 -5.53 6.51 1.63
N TYR A 32 -4.69 6.05 0.71
CA TYR A 32 -3.27 5.92 0.94
C TYR A 32 -2.52 6.47 -0.27
N GLU A 33 -1.56 7.33 -0.02
CA GLU A 33 -0.59 7.78 -1.01
C GLU A 33 0.65 6.91 -0.93
N ILE A 34 1.08 6.36 -2.06
CA ILE A 34 2.34 5.63 -2.18
C ILE A 34 3.31 6.46 -3.01
N THR A 35 4.53 6.62 -2.50
CA THR A 35 5.67 7.10 -3.27
C THR A 35 6.64 5.96 -3.51
N ILE A 36 6.93 5.67 -4.79
CA ILE A 36 7.92 4.70 -5.24
C ILE A 36 9.08 5.47 -5.84
N LYS A 37 10.24 5.49 -5.18
CA LYS A 37 11.44 6.20 -5.63
C LYS A 37 12.49 5.19 -6.11
N ASN A 38 13.02 5.42 -7.31
CA ASN A 38 14.15 4.69 -7.84
C ASN A 38 15.46 5.43 -7.51
N ASP A 39 16.20 4.93 -6.52
CA ASP A 39 17.55 5.40 -6.14
C ASP A 39 18.66 4.51 -6.71
N SER A 40 18.34 3.66 -7.69
CA SER A 40 19.31 2.89 -8.46
C SER A 40 19.76 3.63 -9.73
N GLU A 41 20.77 3.08 -10.40
CA GLU A 41 21.29 3.60 -11.67
C GLU A 41 20.54 3.07 -12.90
N ASP A 42 19.69 2.06 -12.74
CA ASP A 42 18.94 1.44 -13.82
C ASP A 42 17.48 1.93 -13.88
N ILE A 43 16.89 1.89 -15.07
CA ILE A 43 15.44 2.08 -15.23
C ILE A 43 14.73 0.81 -14.75
N VAL A 44 13.65 0.98 -13.98
CA VAL A 44 12.82 -0.14 -13.51
C VAL A 44 11.37 0.06 -13.92
N GLN A 45 10.62 -1.03 -14.05
CA GLN A 45 9.19 -1.02 -14.34
C GLN A 45 8.43 -1.80 -13.28
N LEU A 46 7.34 -1.22 -12.76
CA LEU A 46 6.39 -1.93 -11.91
C LEU A 46 5.46 -2.78 -12.78
N LEU A 47 5.37 -4.07 -12.48
CA LEU A 47 4.56 -5.02 -13.25
C LEU A 47 3.25 -5.37 -12.54
N SER A 48 3.32 -5.71 -11.26
CA SER A 48 2.16 -6.13 -10.47
C SER A 48 2.36 -5.79 -9.00
N ARG A 49 1.29 -5.95 -8.23
CA ARG A 49 1.28 -5.74 -6.79
C ARG A 49 0.63 -6.92 -6.08
N TYR A 50 1.12 -7.17 -4.88
CA TYR A 50 0.47 -7.97 -3.87
C TYR A 50 0.24 -7.10 -2.63
N TRP A 51 -0.95 -7.22 -2.04
CA TRP A 51 -1.29 -6.63 -0.75
C TRP A 51 -1.79 -7.71 0.20
N ARG A 52 -1.29 -7.66 1.42
CA ARG A 52 -1.81 -8.35 2.59
C ARG A 52 -2.44 -7.31 3.51
N ILE A 53 -3.75 -7.39 3.67
CA ILE A 53 -4.55 -6.45 4.45
C ILE A 53 -5.04 -7.20 5.68
N THR A 54 -4.68 -6.74 6.87
CA THR A 54 -5.11 -7.36 8.14
C THR A 54 -5.98 -6.39 8.92
N ASP A 55 -7.21 -6.78 9.24
CA ASP A 55 -8.12 -5.96 10.03
C ASP A 55 -7.84 -6.11 11.55
N MET A 56 -8.48 -5.32 12.41
CA MET A 56 -8.19 -5.37 13.86
C MET A 56 -8.60 -6.68 14.55
N THR A 57 -9.44 -7.50 13.91
CA THR A 57 -9.84 -8.81 14.42
C THR A 57 -8.84 -9.90 14.04
N GLY A 58 -7.86 -9.58 13.19
CA GLY A 58 -6.89 -10.52 12.65
C GLY A 58 -7.36 -11.18 11.36
N LYS A 59 -8.52 -10.81 10.80
CA LYS A 59 -8.94 -11.27 9.48
C LYS A 59 -7.97 -10.73 8.43
N VAL A 60 -7.54 -11.60 7.53
CA VAL A 60 -6.62 -11.27 6.43
C VAL A 60 -7.36 -11.34 5.10
N ASP A 61 -7.21 -10.29 4.30
CA ASP A 61 -7.61 -10.25 2.89
C ASP A 61 -6.37 -10.02 2.03
N GLU A 62 -6.22 -10.81 0.96
CA GLU A 62 -5.09 -10.75 0.04
C GLU A 62 -5.54 -10.26 -1.33
N VAL A 63 -4.80 -9.32 -1.91
CA VAL A 63 -5.12 -8.73 -3.22
C VAL A 63 -3.91 -8.81 -4.13
N HIS A 64 -4.07 -9.49 -5.26
CA HIS A 64 -3.11 -9.47 -6.35
C HIS A 64 -3.69 -8.68 -7.53
N GLY A 65 -2.84 -7.93 -8.23
CA GLY A 65 -3.28 -7.22 -9.42
C GLY A 65 -2.15 -6.71 -10.29
N ILE A 66 -2.42 -6.63 -11.59
CA ILE A 66 -1.52 -6.03 -12.56
C ILE A 66 -1.41 -4.52 -12.27
N GLY A 67 -0.18 -4.02 -12.31
CA GLY A 67 0.13 -2.61 -12.14
C GLY A 67 -0.35 -2.02 -10.82
N VAL A 68 -0.47 -0.70 -10.82
CA VAL A 68 -1.09 0.13 -9.79
C VAL A 68 -2.01 1.13 -10.50
N ILE A 69 -3.22 1.35 -10.00
CA ILE A 69 -4.21 2.28 -10.60
C ILE A 69 -4.43 2.11 -12.13
N GLY A 70 -4.26 0.89 -12.65
CA GLY A 70 -4.35 0.60 -14.09
C GLY A 70 -3.08 0.90 -14.91
N LEU A 71 -1.97 1.25 -14.26
CA LEU A 71 -0.69 1.62 -14.87
C LEU A 71 0.43 0.66 -14.46
N GLN A 72 1.40 0.47 -15.36
CA GLN A 72 2.67 -0.22 -15.09
C GLN A 72 3.83 0.78 -15.27
N PRO A 73 4.05 1.67 -14.30
CA PRO A 73 4.96 2.80 -14.45
C PRO A 73 6.41 2.35 -14.65
N LEU A 74 7.08 3.03 -15.59
CA LEU A 74 8.52 2.96 -15.80
C LEU A 74 9.17 4.13 -15.04
N ILE A 75 10.06 3.82 -14.10
CA ILE A 75 10.66 4.77 -13.16
C ILE A 75 12.15 4.88 -13.46
N LYS A 76 12.55 6.04 -13.96
CA LYS A 76 13.96 6.33 -14.28
C LYS A 76 14.81 6.53 -13.02
N PRO A 77 16.14 6.36 -13.10
CA PRO A 77 17.08 6.70 -12.04
C PRO A 77 16.83 8.09 -11.44
N GLY A 78 16.79 8.17 -10.12
CA GLY A 78 16.54 9.39 -9.36
C GLY A 78 15.12 9.97 -9.50
N LYS A 79 14.19 9.24 -10.14
CA LYS A 79 12.78 9.66 -10.27
C LYS A 79 11.88 8.87 -9.34
N GLN A 80 10.68 9.40 -9.15
CA GLN A 80 9.64 8.76 -8.37
C GLN A 80 8.33 8.70 -9.13
N PHE A 81 7.53 7.71 -8.79
CA PHE A 81 6.13 7.59 -9.17
C PHE A 81 5.27 7.67 -7.90
N VAL A 82 4.22 8.51 -7.95
CA VAL A 82 3.32 8.73 -6.82
C VAL A 82 1.91 8.41 -7.27
N TYR A 83 1.17 7.69 -6.43
CA TYR A 83 -0.25 7.42 -6.68
C TYR A 83 -1.06 7.37 -5.39
N VAL A 84 -2.35 7.67 -5.51
CA VAL A 84 -3.33 7.56 -4.42
C VAL A 84 -4.34 6.47 -4.76
N SER A 85 -4.70 5.67 -3.77
CA SER A 85 -5.75 4.67 -3.87
C SER A 85 -6.48 4.56 -2.52
N TYR A 86 -7.47 3.68 -2.42
CA TYR A 86 -8.33 3.54 -1.25
C TYR A 86 -8.37 2.11 -0.74
N CYS A 87 -8.52 1.97 0.58
CA CYS A 87 -8.76 0.71 1.26
C CYS A 87 -9.99 0.86 2.16
N GLN A 88 -10.87 -0.14 2.14
CA GLN A 88 -12.03 -0.22 3.03
C GLN A 88 -11.83 -1.39 3.99
N LEU A 89 -12.07 -1.16 5.28
CA LEU A 89 -12.13 -2.21 6.30
C LEU A 89 -13.49 -2.21 6.99
N SER A 90 -13.84 -3.37 7.57
CA SER A 90 -14.96 -3.53 8.50
C SER A 90 -14.66 -3.01 9.92
N THR A 91 -13.41 -2.67 10.20
CA THR A 91 -12.93 -2.31 11.53
C THR A 91 -12.24 -0.94 11.49
N PRO A 92 -12.29 -0.14 12.58
CA PRO A 92 -11.68 1.18 12.64
C PRO A 92 -10.14 1.16 12.68
N GLN A 93 -9.53 -0.02 12.72
CA GLN A 93 -8.08 -0.21 12.71
C GLN A 93 -7.71 -1.41 11.82
N GLY A 94 -6.49 -1.38 11.27
CA GLY A 94 -5.90 -2.48 10.53
C GLY A 94 -4.48 -2.14 10.07
N THR A 95 -3.89 -3.02 9.26
CA THR A 95 -2.57 -2.83 8.66
C THR A 95 -2.57 -3.28 7.21
N MET A 96 -1.75 -2.64 6.39
CA MET A 96 -1.45 -3.08 5.03
C MET A 96 0.06 -3.28 4.89
N GLU A 97 0.45 -4.34 4.19
CA GLU A 97 1.83 -4.65 3.80
C GLU A 97 1.79 -5.44 2.49
N GLY A 98 2.92 -5.60 1.80
CA GLY A 98 2.94 -6.36 0.55
C GLY A 98 4.22 -6.14 -0.23
N TYR A 99 4.18 -6.37 -1.54
CA TYR A 99 5.31 -6.13 -2.42
C TYR A 99 4.85 -5.76 -3.83
N TYR A 100 5.74 -5.12 -4.57
CA TYR A 100 5.64 -4.97 -6.02
C TYR A 100 6.53 -5.99 -6.71
N GLU A 101 6.02 -6.60 -7.77
CA GLU A 101 6.87 -7.25 -8.76
C GLU A 101 7.36 -6.20 -9.74
N MET A 102 8.67 -6.13 -9.92
CA MET A 102 9.33 -5.19 -10.81
C MET A 102 10.28 -5.92 -11.76
N GLN A 103 10.65 -5.22 -12.83
CA GLN A 103 11.72 -5.64 -13.73
C GLN A 103 12.65 -4.47 -14.08
N ASP A 104 13.88 -4.77 -14.45
CA ASP A 104 14.78 -3.81 -15.10
C ASP A 104 14.67 -3.88 -16.64
N LEU A 105 15.52 -3.15 -17.35
CA LEU A 105 15.56 -3.16 -18.82
C LEU A 105 16.10 -4.46 -19.43
N GLU A 106 16.74 -5.31 -18.64
CA GLU A 106 17.24 -6.62 -19.03
C GLU A 106 16.19 -7.72 -18.74
N GLU A 107 14.96 -7.32 -18.38
CA GLU A 107 13.84 -8.19 -17.99
C GLU A 107 14.14 -9.05 -16.74
N ALA A 108 15.14 -8.66 -15.93
CA ALA A 108 15.41 -9.32 -14.67
C ALA A 108 14.34 -8.94 -13.65
N HIS A 109 13.61 -9.94 -13.14
CA HIS A 109 12.51 -9.75 -12.20
C HIS A 109 13.00 -9.72 -10.75
N PHE A 110 12.40 -8.83 -9.95
CA PHE A 110 12.69 -8.71 -8.53
C PHE A 110 11.49 -8.13 -7.76
N GLN A 111 11.45 -8.42 -6.46
CA GLN A 111 10.43 -7.91 -5.56
C GLN A 111 10.92 -6.67 -4.81
N VAL A 112 10.02 -5.73 -4.61
CA VAL A 112 10.22 -4.57 -3.75
C VAL A 112 9.15 -4.56 -2.67
N GLU A 113 9.58 -4.74 -1.43
CA GLU A 113 8.69 -4.73 -0.26
C GLU A 113 8.00 -3.39 -0.09
N ILE A 114 6.74 -3.46 0.30
CA ILE A 114 5.94 -2.34 0.80
C ILE A 114 5.91 -2.48 2.33
N PRO A 115 6.65 -1.65 3.07
CA PRO A 115 6.67 -1.74 4.53
C PRO A 115 5.28 -1.65 5.12
N LYS A 116 5.05 -2.40 6.20
CA LYS A 116 3.79 -2.38 6.93
C LYS A 116 3.45 -0.98 7.41
N PHE A 117 2.24 -0.52 7.08
CA PHE A 117 1.68 0.72 7.61
C PHE A 117 0.32 0.49 8.27
N ILE A 118 -0.03 1.38 9.18
CA ILE A 118 -1.21 1.28 10.04
C ILE A 118 -2.34 2.11 9.46
N LEU A 119 -3.51 1.49 9.33
CA LEU A 119 -4.77 2.18 9.11
C LEU A 119 -5.43 2.39 10.47
N SER A 120 -5.53 3.63 10.93
CA SER A 120 -6.21 3.96 12.18
C SER A 120 -7.19 5.09 11.96
N ALA A 121 -8.45 4.88 12.35
CA ALA A 121 -9.43 5.95 12.47
C ALA A 121 -9.12 6.82 13.70
N PRO A 122 -9.71 8.02 13.80
CA PRO A 122 -9.68 8.83 15.02
C PRO A 122 -10.03 8.03 16.29
N SER A 123 -9.43 8.41 17.42
CA SER A 123 -9.59 7.72 18.70
C SER A 123 -11.05 7.65 19.16
N SER A 124 -11.83 8.71 18.95
CA SER A 124 -13.27 8.77 19.25
C SER A 124 -14.07 7.69 18.51
N ILE A 125 -13.75 7.46 17.23
CA ILE A 125 -14.38 6.43 16.40
C ILE A 125 -13.99 5.04 16.90
N THR A 126 -12.70 4.83 17.17
CA THR A 126 -12.19 3.54 17.65
C THR A 126 -12.78 3.18 19.02
N GLN A 127 -12.91 4.14 19.93
CA GLN A 127 -13.51 3.94 21.25
C GLN A 127 -15.00 3.60 21.14
N SER A 128 -15.74 4.35 20.32
CA SER A 128 -17.16 4.11 20.06
C SER A 128 -17.42 2.73 19.43
N TYR A 129 -16.53 2.27 18.55
CA TYR A 129 -16.62 0.93 17.98
C TYR A 129 -16.45 -0.16 19.05
N ARG A 130 -15.42 -0.05 19.89
CA ARG A 130 -15.14 -1.03 20.95
C ARG A 130 -16.27 -1.10 21.99
N SER A 131 -16.90 0.02 22.33
CA SER A 131 -18.03 0.01 23.26
C SER A 131 -19.28 -0.67 22.71
N ARG A 132 -19.41 -0.86 21.39
CA ARG A 132 -20.53 -1.60 20.77
C ARG A 132 -20.31 -3.11 20.73
N LEU A 133 -19.11 -3.58 21.05
CA LEU A 133 -18.78 -5.02 21.11
C LEU A 133 -19.09 -5.64 22.49
N HIS A 134 -19.52 -4.82 23.45
CA HIS A 134 -19.92 -5.19 24.80
C HIS A 134 -21.37 -4.78 25.06
#